data_AF-A0A2H6IEL9-F1
#
_entry.id   AF-A0A2H6IEL9-F1
#
_cell.length_a   1.000
_cell.length_b   1.000
_cell.length_c   1.000
_cell.angle_alpha   90.00
_cell.angle_beta   90.00
_cell.angle_gamma   90.00
#
_symmetry.space_group_name_H-M   'P 1'
#
loop_
_entity.id
_entity.type
_entity.pdbx_description
1 polymer ?
#
loop_
_entity_poly.entity_id
_entity_poly.type
_entity_poly.pdbx_seq_one_letter_code
_entity_poly.pdbx_strand_id
1 'polypeptide(L)'
;MIEFIKCFLIVVLFSIAGIVEAHVATIDAKTCSREDVQAAIDAANDGDTVKVPAGECTWTAQVKIGEIIWTTPATYKSKRITLQGAGTDKTIITDEIPKNGREAEILLRAFGVEGKSFRITGFTIRGGATDIGWNGAIAIGGTSKSWRIDHIKFENLKTRAIRIGGNTYGVIDHNIFNLSTSAIYASYSGDSSWNSPLSLGTEEAVYMEDNVFDFASAASSASIDAGGGARYVFRYNMTNSTAINHGTETTGRSRSAFSYEVYNNTFANTQEWWSAMHFRGGTGVIFNNTLTGYGALAHVANYRDSTVFKFWGACDGTSPYDRNDGITYDSGTHSGTDASRNLVDNRREWNPDQWRGYSLHNTVTGNSGIILSNTQNTITTASNQYATSLTFNNGDGYKILRASVCLDQVGRSTGNLLSNYDPPLPQEWPQQILAPLYEWSNTLNGVNADIKSDSPHIRKNRDFYTIPDSRVGPLSALPPTCIPYEGYFATDENTLYKCTAPDTWTAYYTPYKYPHPLTVNNPPRRLRFE
;
A
#
# COMPACT_ATOMS: atom_id res chain seq x y z
N MET A 1 19.07 -83.71 14.95
CA MET A 1 18.13 -84.05 13.86
C MET A 1 16.74 -83.73 14.38
N ILE A 2 16.02 -82.75 13.77
CA ILE A 2 14.57 -82.51 13.94
C ILE A 2 14.14 -82.21 15.40
N GLU A 3 14.01 -80.93 15.81
CA GLU A 3 12.75 -80.14 15.96
C GLU A 3 12.92 -79.28 17.26
N PHE A 4 12.09 -78.30 17.65
CA PHE A 4 10.86 -77.71 17.08
C PHE A 4 10.83 -76.21 17.46
N ILE A 5 10.37 -75.30 16.58
CA ILE A 5 9.95 -73.93 16.97
C ILE A 5 8.54 -73.68 16.44
N LYS A 6 7.61 -73.31 17.34
CA LYS A 6 6.21 -73.06 17.01
C LYS A 6 5.97 -71.62 16.55
N CYS A 7 5.04 -71.49 15.61
CA CYS A 7 4.61 -70.25 14.97
C CYS A 7 4.27 -69.11 15.94
N PHE A 8 4.61 -67.88 15.53
CA PHE A 8 3.68 -66.76 15.61
C PHE A 8 3.69 -66.02 14.27
N LEU A 9 2.57 -66.10 13.55
CA LEU A 9 2.41 -65.45 12.24
C LEU A 9 1.76 -64.08 12.46
N ILE A 10 2.55 -63.01 12.50
CA ILE A 10 2.03 -61.63 12.43
C ILE A 10 2.07 -61.20 10.98
N VAL A 11 0.90 -61.20 10.34
CA VAL A 11 0.73 -60.63 8.98
C VAL A 11 0.72 -59.10 9.11
N VAL A 12 1.88 -58.47 8.88
CA VAL A 12 1.96 -57.03 8.70
C VAL A 12 1.44 -56.69 7.30
N LEU A 13 0.17 -56.31 7.23
CA LEU A 13 -0.41 -55.69 6.04
C LEU A 13 0.23 -54.32 5.83
N PHE A 14 1.30 -54.28 5.03
CA PHE A 14 1.78 -53.03 4.43
C PHE A 14 0.73 -52.52 3.46
N SER A 15 -0.10 -51.58 3.92
CA SER A 15 -0.87 -50.71 3.05
C SER A 15 0.12 -49.83 2.27
N ILE A 16 0.46 -50.28 1.05
CA ILE A 16 1.13 -49.44 0.05
C ILE A 16 0.14 -48.33 -0.32
N ALA A 17 0.17 -47.23 0.44
CA ALA A 17 -0.41 -45.98 0.01
C ALA A 17 0.37 -45.55 -1.23
N GLY A 18 -0.22 -45.75 -2.40
CA GLY A 18 0.39 -45.33 -3.66
C GLY A 18 0.67 -43.83 -3.59
N ILE A 19 1.95 -43.47 -3.64
CA ILE A 19 2.36 -42.10 -3.88
C ILE A 19 1.91 -41.79 -5.30
N VAL A 20 0.75 -41.14 -5.43
CA VAL A 20 0.31 -40.60 -6.71
C VAL A 20 1.27 -39.47 -7.04
N GLU A 21 2.22 -39.73 -7.94
CA GLU A 21 3.00 -38.67 -8.55
C GLU A 21 2.01 -37.71 -9.21
N ALA A 22 1.96 -36.48 -8.69
CA ALA A 22 1.15 -35.42 -9.27
C ALA A 22 1.79 -35.01 -10.60
N HIS A 23 1.41 -35.70 -11.68
CA HIS A 23 1.77 -35.34 -13.04
C HIS A 23 1.26 -33.92 -13.33
N VAL A 24 2.18 -32.95 -13.27
CA VAL A 24 1.96 -31.60 -13.80
C VAL A 24 1.80 -31.71 -15.31
N ALA A 25 0.57 -31.57 -15.81
CA ALA A 25 0.32 -31.59 -17.23
C ALA A 25 0.65 -30.23 -17.86
N THR A 26 1.00 -30.27 -19.15
CA THR A 26 0.95 -29.08 -20.01
C THR A 26 -0.33 -29.17 -20.84
N ILE A 27 -1.10 -28.09 -20.86
CA ILE A 27 -2.30 -27.95 -21.68
C ILE A 27 -2.08 -26.78 -22.62
N ASP A 28 -1.90 -27.07 -23.91
CA ASP A 28 -1.71 -26.06 -24.93
C ASP A 28 -3.08 -25.49 -25.36
N ALA A 29 -3.27 -24.18 -25.21
CA ALA A 29 -4.36 -23.46 -25.86
C ALA A 29 -4.13 -23.48 -27.37
N LYS A 30 -5.18 -23.71 -28.17
CA LYS A 30 -5.04 -23.86 -29.63
C LYS A 30 -4.53 -22.59 -30.31
N THR A 31 -4.91 -21.43 -29.78
CA THR A 31 -4.48 -20.10 -30.22
C THR A 31 -4.37 -19.18 -29.00
N CYS A 32 -3.93 -17.93 -29.19
CA CYS A 32 -4.02 -16.88 -28.17
C CYS A 32 -5.45 -16.31 -27.99
N SER A 33 -6.47 -16.85 -28.69
CA SER A 33 -7.84 -16.36 -28.58
C SER A 33 -8.37 -16.53 -27.17
N ARG A 34 -9.25 -15.62 -26.76
CA ARG A 34 -9.85 -15.62 -25.42
C ARG A 34 -10.58 -16.93 -25.14
N GLU A 35 -11.27 -17.46 -26.14
CA GLU A 35 -12.03 -18.72 -26.09
C GLU A 35 -11.13 -19.93 -25.89
N ASP A 36 -10.05 -20.07 -26.67
CA ASP A 36 -9.11 -21.20 -26.54
C ASP A 36 -8.33 -21.15 -25.23
N VAL A 37 -7.94 -19.96 -24.78
CA VAL A 37 -7.26 -19.77 -23.50
C VAL A 37 -8.17 -20.09 -22.32
N GLN A 38 -9.44 -19.65 -22.34
CA GLN A 38 -10.40 -20.03 -21.30
C GLN A 38 -10.68 -21.54 -21.31
N ALA A 39 -10.86 -22.15 -22.49
CA ALA A 39 -11.09 -23.60 -22.59
C ALA A 39 -9.92 -24.42 -22.04
N ALA A 40 -8.68 -23.98 -22.27
CA ALA A 40 -7.48 -24.61 -21.70
C ALA A 40 -7.41 -24.43 -20.17
N ILE A 41 -7.74 -23.24 -19.65
CA ILE A 41 -7.84 -23.00 -18.20
C ILE A 41 -8.96 -23.86 -17.57
N ASP A 42 -10.10 -24.02 -18.24
CA ASP A 42 -11.23 -24.80 -17.76
C ASP A 42 -10.90 -26.31 -17.70
N ALA A 43 -10.10 -26.81 -18.66
CA ALA A 43 -9.58 -28.17 -18.67
C ALA A 43 -8.46 -28.45 -17.63
N ALA A 44 -7.75 -27.42 -17.16
CA ALA A 44 -6.60 -27.57 -16.27
C ALA A 44 -6.94 -28.00 -14.84
N ASN A 45 -6.09 -28.83 -14.25
CA ASN A 45 -6.14 -29.27 -12.86
C ASN A 45 -5.14 -28.48 -11.99
N ASP A 46 -5.21 -28.68 -10.67
CA ASP A 46 -4.24 -28.09 -9.75
C ASP A 46 -2.84 -28.69 -9.97
N GLY A 47 -1.89 -27.86 -10.35
CA GLY A 47 -0.52 -28.22 -10.70
C GLY A 47 -0.17 -27.86 -12.15
N ASP A 48 -1.15 -27.84 -13.05
CA ASP A 48 -0.93 -27.77 -14.50
C ASP A 48 -0.38 -26.43 -15.00
N THR A 49 0.27 -26.48 -16.17
CA THR A 49 0.66 -25.30 -16.95
C THR A 49 -0.21 -25.18 -18.19
N VAL A 50 -0.97 -24.09 -18.28
CA VAL A 50 -1.66 -23.68 -19.50
C VAL A 50 -0.69 -22.87 -20.36
N LYS A 51 -0.31 -23.40 -21.52
CA LYS A 51 0.53 -22.69 -22.49
C LYS A 51 -0.32 -22.00 -23.53
N VAL A 52 -0.06 -20.71 -23.73
CA VAL A 52 -0.67 -19.90 -24.78
C VAL A 52 0.39 -19.71 -25.88
N PRO A 53 0.09 -20.09 -27.14
CA PRO A 53 1.08 -20.02 -28.22
C PRO A 53 1.43 -18.57 -28.56
N ALA A 54 2.51 -18.41 -29.34
CA ALA A 54 2.84 -17.12 -29.94
C ALA A 54 1.73 -16.69 -30.92
N GLY A 55 1.46 -15.40 -30.96
CA GLY A 55 0.40 -14.80 -31.74
C GLY A 55 -0.06 -13.46 -31.15
N GLU A 56 -0.78 -12.70 -31.96
CA GLU A 56 -1.39 -11.44 -31.57
C GLU A 56 -2.90 -11.62 -31.56
N CYS A 57 -3.53 -11.41 -30.40
CA CYS A 57 -4.96 -11.62 -30.21
C CYS A 57 -5.60 -10.42 -29.50
N THR A 58 -6.83 -10.11 -29.91
CA THR A 58 -7.67 -9.09 -29.27
C THR A 58 -8.71 -9.79 -28.39
N TRP A 59 -8.79 -9.41 -27.12
CA TRP A 59 -9.79 -9.95 -26.19
C TRP A 59 -10.85 -8.88 -25.91
N THR A 60 -12.09 -9.18 -26.26
CA THR A 60 -13.28 -8.34 -26.01
C THR A 60 -14.12 -8.84 -24.83
N ALA A 61 -13.66 -9.90 -24.15
CA ALA A 61 -14.28 -10.49 -22.97
C ALA A 61 -13.20 -11.03 -22.01
N GLN A 62 -13.58 -11.20 -20.75
CA GLN A 62 -12.68 -11.60 -19.67
C GLN A 62 -12.20 -13.06 -19.78
N VAL A 63 -10.92 -13.28 -19.46
CA VAL A 63 -10.36 -14.58 -19.07
C VAL A 63 -10.33 -14.69 -17.54
N LYS A 64 -10.68 -15.86 -17.00
CA LYS A 64 -10.78 -16.12 -15.57
C LYS A 64 -9.94 -17.31 -15.13
N ILE A 65 -9.14 -17.13 -14.08
CA ILE A 65 -8.54 -18.19 -13.27
C ILE A 65 -9.33 -18.28 -11.96
N GLY A 66 -10.30 -19.19 -11.89
CA GLY A 66 -11.22 -19.28 -10.76
C GLY A 66 -12.30 -18.21 -10.74
N GLU A 67 -13.17 -18.24 -9.72
CA GLU A 67 -14.36 -17.38 -9.61
C GLU A 67 -14.69 -17.04 -8.15
N ILE A 68 -15.32 -15.88 -7.94
CA ILE A 68 -15.96 -15.53 -6.67
C ILE A 68 -17.36 -16.14 -6.59
N ILE A 69 -17.72 -16.66 -5.42
CA ILE A 69 -19.05 -17.10 -5.05
C ILE A 69 -19.61 -16.08 -4.05
N TRP A 70 -20.61 -15.31 -4.48
CA TRP A 70 -21.25 -14.27 -3.68
C TRP A 70 -22.04 -14.87 -2.51
N THR A 71 -21.34 -14.97 -1.39
CA THR A 71 -21.78 -15.47 -0.09
C THR A 71 -21.37 -14.44 0.97
N THR A 72 -21.84 -14.59 2.22
CA THR A 72 -21.48 -13.69 3.33
C THR A 72 -20.86 -14.51 4.47
N PRO A 73 -19.51 -14.51 4.63
CA PRO A 73 -18.49 -13.88 3.78
C PRO A 73 -18.37 -14.56 2.41
N ALA A 74 -17.77 -13.86 1.44
CA ALA A 74 -17.59 -14.39 0.09
C ALA A 74 -16.58 -15.55 0.07
N THR A 75 -16.85 -16.54 -0.76
CA THR A 75 -15.99 -17.72 -0.97
C THR A 75 -15.46 -17.74 -2.40
N TYR A 76 -14.41 -18.52 -2.68
CA TYR A 76 -13.70 -18.48 -3.96
C TYR A 76 -13.44 -19.89 -4.49
N LYS A 77 -13.67 -20.09 -5.78
CA LYS A 77 -13.08 -21.21 -6.55
C LYS A 77 -11.75 -20.73 -7.11
N SER A 78 -10.71 -21.56 -7.00
CA SER A 78 -9.37 -21.25 -7.51
C SER A 78 -8.72 -22.49 -8.12
N LYS A 79 -7.85 -22.26 -9.11
CA LYS A 79 -7.00 -23.29 -9.73
C LYS A 79 -5.53 -22.97 -9.46
N ARG A 80 -4.77 -23.98 -9.04
CA ARG A 80 -3.32 -23.88 -8.79
C ARG A 80 -2.56 -24.06 -10.11
N ILE A 81 -2.63 -23.09 -11.02
CA ILE A 81 -2.04 -23.23 -12.37
C ILE A 81 -0.97 -22.19 -12.68
N THR A 82 -0.09 -22.51 -13.64
CA THR A 82 0.70 -21.51 -14.36
C THR A 82 0.02 -21.21 -15.69
N LEU A 83 -0.37 -19.95 -15.92
CA LEU A 83 -0.78 -19.45 -17.24
C LEU A 83 0.44 -18.79 -17.89
N GLN A 84 0.94 -19.40 -18.97
CA GLN A 84 2.21 -19.04 -19.60
C GLN A 84 2.01 -18.70 -21.08
N GLY A 85 2.28 -17.47 -21.49
CA GLY A 85 2.47 -17.12 -22.90
C GLY A 85 3.83 -17.58 -23.41
N ALA A 86 4.02 -17.53 -24.74
CA ALA A 86 5.26 -17.93 -25.41
C ALA A 86 6.46 -16.98 -25.14
N GLY A 87 6.22 -15.89 -24.41
CA GLY A 87 7.19 -14.87 -24.01
C GLY A 87 6.70 -13.46 -24.30
N THR A 88 7.34 -12.49 -23.65
CA THR A 88 7.23 -11.06 -23.98
C THR A 88 7.45 -10.85 -25.47
N ASP A 89 6.59 -10.03 -26.06
CA ASP A 89 6.52 -9.68 -27.49
C ASP A 89 6.34 -10.88 -28.45
N LYS A 90 5.90 -12.03 -27.92
CA LYS A 90 5.52 -13.24 -28.70
C LYS A 90 4.06 -13.61 -28.54
N THR A 91 3.52 -13.55 -27.33
CA THR A 91 2.07 -13.68 -27.09
C THR A 91 1.55 -12.30 -26.67
N ILE A 92 0.95 -11.60 -27.63
CA ILE A 92 0.51 -10.21 -27.50
C ILE A 92 -1.02 -10.18 -27.37
N ILE A 93 -1.52 -9.68 -26.25
CA ILE A 93 -2.96 -9.54 -25.98
C ILE A 93 -3.33 -8.05 -26.00
N THR A 94 -4.25 -7.67 -26.89
CA THR A 94 -4.84 -6.32 -26.92
C THR A 94 -6.16 -6.32 -26.15
N ASP A 95 -6.27 -5.43 -25.16
CA ASP A 95 -7.47 -5.23 -24.35
C ASP A 95 -8.50 -4.37 -25.09
N GLU A 96 -9.55 -5.01 -25.60
CA GLU A 96 -10.73 -4.35 -26.17
C GLU A 96 -11.99 -4.68 -25.35
N ILE A 97 -11.85 -4.78 -24.04
CA ILE A 97 -12.98 -4.95 -23.13
C ILE A 97 -13.57 -3.57 -22.78
N PRO A 98 -14.88 -3.34 -23.01
CA PRO A 98 -15.53 -2.08 -22.62
C PRO A 98 -15.51 -1.85 -21.09
N LYS A 99 -15.00 -0.68 -20.66
CA LYS A 99 -14.86 -0.31 -19.25
C LYS A 99 -16.06 0.55 -18.76
N ASN A 100 -17.17 -0.08 -18.34
CA ASN A 100 -18.48 0.58 -18.15
C ASN A 100 -19.10 0.54 -16.72
N GLY A 101 -18.27 0.52 -15.68
CA GLY A 101 -18.60 0.47 -14.25
C GLY A 101 -18.76 -0.93 -13.61
N ARG A 102 -18.22 -2.03 -14.17
CA ARG A 102 -18.59 -3.42 -13.80
C ARG A 102 -17.42 -4.41 -13.61
N GLU A 103 -17.71 -5.64 -13.19
CA GLU A 103 -16.70 -6.71 -13.06
C GLU A 103 -16.21 -7.28 -14.40
N ALA A 104 -17.00 -7.09 -15.47
CA ALA A 104 -16.71 -7.60 -16.80
C ALA A 104 -15.58 -6.85 -17.52
N GLU A 105 -15.02 -5.81 -16.91
CA GLU A 105 -14.01 -4.90 -17.48
C GLU A 105 -12.57 -5.42 -17.45
N ILE A 106 -12.30 -6.38 -16.58
CA ILE A 106 -10.94 -6.85 -16.32
C ILE A 106 -10.57 -7.86 -17.41
N LEU A 107 -9.44 -7.66 -18.08
CA LEU A 107 -8.91 -8.55 -19.13
C LEU A 107 -8.68 -9.97 -18.61
N LEU A 108 -7.96 -10.07 -17.50
CA LEU A 108 -7.61 -11.33 -16.85
C LEU A 108 -7.86 -11.23 -15.34
N ARG A 109 -8.81 -12.00 -14.84
CA ARG A 109 -9.15 -12.03 -13.42
C ARG A 109 -8.73 -13.35 -12.78
N ALA A 110 -7.95 -13.30 -11.70
CA ALA A 110 -7.54 -14.47 -10.95
C ALA A 110 -8.02 -14.41 -9.50
N PHE A 111 -8.74 -15.44 -9.07
CA PHE A 111 -9.14 -15.63 -7.67
C PHE A 111 -8.30 -16.73 -7.05
N GLY A 112 -7.47 -16.37 -6.07
CA GLY A 112 -6.67 -17.32 -5.30
C GLY A 112 -7.39 -17.78 -4.03
N VAL A 113 -7.09 -19.00 -3.58
CA VAL A 113 -7.38 -19.45 -2.21
C VAL A 113 -6.07 -19.83 -1.55
N GLU A 114 -5.99 -19.62 -0.24
CA GLU A 114 -4.87 -20.06 0.58
C GLU A 114 -4.53 -21.55 0.35
N GLY A 115 -3.24 -21.89 0.37
CA GLY A 115 -2.74 -23.21 -0.05
C GLY A 115 -2.68 -23.45 -1.56
N LYS A 116 -3.31 -22.61 -2.41
CA LYS A 116 -3.19 -22.69 -3.87
C LYS A 116 -2.40 -21.51 -4.47
N SER A 117 -1.19 -21.81 -4.92
CA SER A 117 -0.33 -20.93 -5.72
C SER A 117 -0.80 -20.83 -7.18
N PHE A 118 -0.76 -19.66 -7.79
CA PHE A 118 -0.91 -19.52 -9.26
C PHE A 118 0.12 -18.55 -9.82
N ARG A 119 0.45 -18.70 -11.12
CA ARG A 119 1.42 -17.84 -11.82
C ARG A 119 0.85 -17.36 -13.15
N ILE A 120 1.06 -16.08 -13.49
CA ILE A 120 0.74 -15.52 -14.81
C ILE A 120 2.04 -14.96 -15.39
N THR A 121 2.46 -15.42 -16.56
CA THR A 121 3.80 -15.10 -17.07
C THR A 121 3.95 -15.13 -18.59
N GLY A 122 4.90 -14.36 -19.14
CA GLY A 122 5.35 -14.49 -20.53
C GLY A 122 4.41 -13.90 -21.58
N PHE A 123 3.83 -12.74 -21.30
CA PHE A 123 2.90 -12.02 -22.19
C PHE A 123 3.39 -10.60 -22.50
N THR A 124 2.91 -10.02 -23.60
CA THR A 124 2.73 -8.56 -23.70
C THR A 124 1.23 -8.27 -23.64
N ILE A 125 0.82 -7.36 -22.76
CA ILE A 125 -0.56 -6.92 -22.58
C ILE A 125 -0.60 -5.43 -22.93
N ARG A 126 -1.48 -5.05 -23.87
CA ARG A 126 -1.56 -3.66 -24.33
C ARG A 126 -2.98 -3.12 -24.47
N GLY A 127 -3.15 -1.82 -24.31
CA GLY A 127 -4.46 -1.16 -24.43
C GLY A 127 -4.97 -1.09 -25.86
N GLY A 128 -6.26 -1.39 -26.06
CA GLY A 128 -6.99 -1.15 -27.31
C GLY A 128 -7.72 0.20 -27.31
N ALA A 129 -8.68 0.40 -28.21
CA ALA A 129 -9.50 1.59 -28.30
C ALA A 129 -10.45 1.75 -27.09
N THR A 130 -11.13 0.68 -26.70
CA THR A 130 -12.17 0.66 -25.64
C THR A 130 -11.62 0.56 -24.21
N ASP A 131 -10.32 0.27 -24.06
CA ASP A 131 -9.60 0.33 -22.79
C ASP A 131 -9.48 1.78 -22.29
N ILE A 132 -10.44 2.23 -21.48
CA ILE A 132 -10.49 3.56 -20.85
C ILE A 132 -11.18 3.42 -19.48
N GLY A 133 -10.42 3.34 -18.38
CA GLY A 133 -11.03 3.14 -17.06
C GLY A 133 -10.03 3.15 -15.91
N TRP A 134 -10.46 2.68 -14.74
CA TRP A 134 -9.63 2.70 -13.52
C TRP A 134 -9.27 1.31 -12.96
N ASN A 135 -9.94 0.26 -13.45
CA ASN A 135 -9.64 -1.13 -13.08
C ASN A 135 -8.25 -1.57 -13.59
N GLY A 136 -7.79 -2.74 -13.16
CA GLY A 136 -6.56 -3.35 -13.67
C GLY A 136 -6.85 -4.22 -14.90
N ALA A 137 -5.93 -4.24 -15.88
CA ALA A 137 -5.94 -5.26 -16.93
C ALA A 137 -5.87 -6.67 -16.31
N ILE A 138 -4.93 -6.89 -15.39
CA ILE A 138 -4.96 -8.03 -14.46
C ILE A 138 -5.62 -7.60 -13.15
N ALA A 139 -6.58 -8.38 -12.65
CA ALA A 139 -7.09 -8.21 -11.29
C ALA A 139 -6.99 -9.49 -10.45
N ILE A 140 -6.39 -9.36 -9.26
CA ILE A 140 -6.22 -10.44 -8.28
C ILE A 140 -7.24 -10.29 -7.16
N GLY A 141 -7.88 -11.40 -6.80
CA GLY A 141 -8.83 -11.52 -5.70
C GLY A 141 -8.57 -12.73 -4.80
N GLY A 142 -9.30 -12.81 -3.69
CA GLY A 142 -9.34 -14.01 -2.84
C GLY A 142 -8.40 -13.98 -1.64
N THR A 143 -7.85 -15.14 -1.27
CA THR A 143 -7.06 -15.35 -0.04
C THR A 143 -5.71 -16.03 -0.24
N SER A 144 -5.28 -16.29 -1.48
CA SER A 144 -3.98 -16.96 -1.73
C SER A 144 -2.81 -16.13 -1.21
N LYS A 145 -1.82 -16.79 -0.61
CA LYS A 145 -0.59 -16.18 -0.07
C LYS A 145 0.65 -16.53 -0.92
N SER A 146 0.45 -17.06 -2.12
CA SER A 146 1.51 -17.72 -2.90
C SER A 146 1.37 -17.54 -4.42
N TRP A 147 0.84 -16.39 -4.86
CA TRP A 147 0.73 -16.09 -6.30
C TRP A 147 1.90 -15.29 -6.86
N ARG A 148 2.07 -15.33 -8.19
CA ARG A 148 3.14 -14.65 -8.90
C ARG A 148 2.69 -14.07 -10.25
N ILE A 149 3.16 -12.86 -10.57
CA ILE A 149 2.94 -12.20 -11.87
C ILE A 149 4.30 -11.73 -12.39
N ASP A 150 4.81 -12.34 -13.47
CA ASP A 150 6.18 -12.09 -13.88
C ASP A 150 6.49 -12.24 -15.37
N HIS A 151 7.52 -11.54 -15.86
CA HIS A 151 7.87 -11.50 -17.29
C HIS A 151 6.69 -11.06 -18.18
N ILE A 152 5.91 -10.08 -17.73
CA ILE A 152 4.87 -9.42 -18.52
C ILE A 152 5.34 -8.01 -18.89
N LYS A 153 5.14 -7.63 -20.15
CA LYS A 153 5.23 -6.23 -20.59
C LYS A 153 3.83 -5.66 -20.67
N PHE A 154 3.58 -4.59 -19.94
CA PHE A 154 2.36 -3.80 -20.01
C PHE A 154 2.66 -2.53 -20.80
N GLU A 155 1.97 -2.27 -21.90
CA GLU A 155 2.23 -1.10 -22.74
C GLU A 155 0.92 -0.41 -23.20
N ASN A 156 0.91 0.92 -23.30
CA ASN A 156 -0.22 1.67 -23.88
C ASN A 156 -1.62 1.43 -23.25
N LEU A 157 -1.70 0.86 -22.04
CA LEU A 157 -2.96 0.76 -21.30
C LEU A 157 -3.46 2.17 -20.93
N LYS A 158 -4.77 2.36 -20.99
CA LYS A 158 -5.48 3.54 -20.42
C LYS A 158 -6.34 3.15 -19.22
N THR A 159 -6.07 1.97 -18.68
CA THR A 159 -6.44 1.46 -17.35
C THR A 159 -5.19 1.31 -16.47
N ARG A 160 -5.30 0.76 -15.25
CA ARG A 160 -4.13 0.30 -14.49
C ARG A 160 -3.64 -1.03 -15.07
N ALA A 161 -2.37 -1.38 -14.88
CA ALA A 161 -1.87 -2.70 -15.28
C ALA A 161 -2.37 -3.81 -14.33
N ILE A 162 -2.23 -3.62 -13.01
CA ILE A 162 -2.56 -4.63 -12.01
C ILE A 162 -3.40 -4.02 -10.88
N ARG A 163 -4.52 -4.66 -10.55
CA ARG A 163 -5.34 -4.34 -9.37
C ARG A 163 -5.37 -5.53 -8.41
N ILE A 164 -5.17 -5.30 -7.12
CA ILE A 164 -5.18 -6.34 -6.09
C ILE A 164 -6.29 -6.02 -5.08
N GLY A 165 -7.07 -7.04 -4.73
CA GLY A 165 -8.14 -6.98 -3.74
C GLY A 165 -8.21 -8.26 -2.88
N GLY A 166 -8.73 -8.13 -1.67
CA GLY A 166 -8.91 -9.26 -0.75
C GLY A 166 -7.66 -9.58 0.09
N ASN A 167 -7.77 -10.61 0.92
CA ASN A 167 -6.75 -11.00 1.90
C ASN A 167 -5.63 -11.83 1.25
N THR A 168 -4.97 -11.30 0.22
CA THR A 168 -4.11 -12.03 -0.72
C THR A 168 -2.66 -11.51 -0.76
N TYR A 169 -1.65 -12.38 -0.82
CA TYR A 169 -0.21 -12.01 -0.87
C TYR A 169 0.52 -12.79 -1.96
N GLY A 170 1.58 -12.19 -2.51
CA GLY A 170 2.33 -12.73 -3.64
C GLY A 170 3.36 -11.74 -4.16
N VAL A 171 4.01 -12.09 -5.29
CA VAL A 171 5.08 -11.28 -5.88
C VAL A 171 4.76 -10.86 -7.32
N ILE A 172 5.11 -9.62 -7.65
CA ILE A 172 5.10 -9.02 -8.98
C ILE A 172 6.56 -8.74 -9.33
N ASP A 173 7.14 -9.49 -10.26
CA ASP A 173 8.58 -9.39 -10.54
C ASP A 173 8.98 -9.51 -12.00
N HIS A 174 10.13 -8.95 -12.37
CA HIS A 174 10.66 -9.02 -13.74
C HIS A 174 9.70 -8.50 -14.82
N ASN A 175 8.74 -7.63 -14.47
CA ASN A 175 7.81 -7.02 -15.41
C ASN A 175 8.33 -5.68 -15.95
N ILE A 176 7.77 -5.26 -17.08
CA ILE A 176 8.03 -3.97 -17.73
C ILE A 176 6.70 -3.24 -17.81
N PHE A 177 6.62 -2.02 -17.30
CA PHE A 177 5.40 -1.19 -17.31
C PHE A 177 5.67 0.10 -18.10
N ASN A 178 5.38 0.08 -19.40
CA ASN A 178 5.57 1.21 -20.32
C ASN A 178 4.23 1.97 -20.48
N LEU A 179 3.91 2.84 -19.52
CA LEU A 179 2.55 3.33 -19.27
C LEU A 179 2.39 4.86 -19.31
N SER A 180 1.15 5.33 -19.30
CA SER A 180 0.80 6.73 -19.02
C SER A 180 -0.14 6.87 -17.81
N THR A 181 -0.64 5.74 -17.28
CA THR A 181 -1.59 5.58 -16.17
C THR A 181 -0.97 4.74 -15.05
N SER A 182 -1.34 4.98 -13.80
CA SER A 182 -0.78 4.26 -12.63
C SER A 182 -0.73 2.74 -12.81
N ALA A 183 0.43 2.13 -12.54
CA ALA A 183 0.68 0.73 -12.87
C ALA A 183 -0.07 -0.24 -11.95
N ILE A 184 0.14 -0.14 -10.63
CA ILE A 184 -0.38 -1.09 -9.65
C ILE A 184 -1.26 -0.38 -8.61
N TYR A 185 -2.41 -0.97 -8.26
CA TYR A 185 -3.21 -0.56 -7.11
C TYR A 185 -3.48 -1.73 -6.15
N ALA A 186 -3.08 -1.57 -4.90
CA ALA A 186 -3.32 -2.55 -3.83
C ALA A 186 -4.42 -2.08 -2.87
N SER A 187 -5.42 -2.94 -2.63
CA SER A 187 -6.41 -2.76 -1.56
C SER A 187 -6.69 -4.08 -0.86
N TYR A 188 -7.01 -4.03 0.42
CA TYR A 188 -7.10 -5.21 1.28
C TYR A 188 -8.46 -5.30 1.99
N SER A 189 -8.49 -6.00 3.12
CA SER A 189 -9.66 -6.21 3.96
C SER A 189 -9.87 -5.13 5.03
N GLY A 190 -9.37 -3.91 4.79
CA GLY A 190 -9.72 -2.69 5.54
C GLY A 190 -9.45 -2.79 7.04
N ASP A 191 -10.53 -2.80 7.84
CA ASP A 191 -10.46 -2.81 9.29
C ASP A 191 -9.74 -4.05 9.84
N SER A 192 -9.83 -5.18 9.15
CA SER A 192 -9.15 -6.40 9.58
C SER A 192 -7.64 -6.32 9.39
N SER A 193 -7.12 -5.60 8.39
CA SER A 193 -5.69 -5.25 8.34
C SER A 193 -5.29 -4.42 9.56
N TRP A 194 -6.11 -3.39 9.84
CA TRP A 194 -5.91 -2.46 10.96
C TRP A 194 -6.13 -3.08 12.35
N ASN A 195 -6.74 -4.26 12.43
CA ASN A 195 -6.89 -5.06 13.66
C ASN A 195 -5.90 -6.24 13.72
N SER A 196 -5.12 -6.47 12.66
CA SER A 196 -4.07 -7.51 12.63
C SER A 196 -2.73 -6.94 13.13
N PRO A 197 -1.81 -7.78 13.63
CA PRO A 197 -0.46 -7.34 14.00
C PRO A 197 0.29 -6.69 12.83
N LEU A 198 1.21 -5.77 13.14
CA LEU A 198 2.18 -5.23 12.19
C LEU A 198 3.25 -6.29 11.89
N SER A 199 3.47 -6.59 10.62
CA SER A 199 4.34 -7.70 10.16
C SER A 199 5.32 -7.25 9.05
N LEU A 200 5.98 -6.11 9.28
CA LEU A 200 7.12 -5.68 8.46
C LEU A 200 8.21 -6.76 8.46
N GLY A 201 8.85 -6.99 7.32
CA GLY A 201 9.94 -7.96 7.17
C GLY A 201 9.48 -9.41 6.99
N THR A 202 8.20 -9.63 6.63
CA THR A 202 7.60 -10.96 6.45
C THR A 202 6.95 -11.14 5.08
N GLU A 203 6.57 -12.35 4.71
CA GLU A 203 5.75 -12.63 3.52
C GLU A 203 4.36 -11.98 3.52
N GLU A 204 3.92 -11.33 4.61
CA GLU A 204 2.57 -10.77 4.74
C GLU A 204 2.36 -9.43 4.00
N ALA A 205 2.85 -9.34 2.76
CA ALA A 205 2.71 -8.18 1.90
C ALA A 205 2.61 -8.58 0.42
N VAL A 206 2.17 -7.65 -0.42
CA VAL A 206 2.43 -7.76 -1.86
C VAL A 206 3.84 -7.27 -2.14
N TYR A 207 4.67 -8.14 -2.72
CA TYR A 207 6.02 -7.79 -3.13
C TYR A 207 6.06 -7.29 -4.57
N MET A 208 6.80 -6.21 -4.82
CA MET A 208 7.19 -5.74 -6.14
C MET A 208 8.72 -5.69 -6.18
N GLU A 209 9.35 -6.54 -7.01
CA GLU A 209 10.81 -6.59 -7.14
C GLU A 209 11.32 -6.80 -8.57
N ASP A 210 12.50 -6.28 -8.90
CA ASP A 210 13.13 -6.44 -10.23
C ASP A 210 12.27 -5.96 -11.42
N ASN A 211 11.32 -5.04 -11.20
CA ASN A 211 10.47 -4.48 -12.27
C ASN A 211 11.04 -3.14 -12.80
N VAL A 212 10.77 -2.87 -14.08
CA VAL A 212 10.97 -1.54 -14.70
C VAL A 212 9.63 -0.85 -14.86
N PHE A 213 9.51 0.36 -14.34
CA PHE A 213 8.34 1.22 -14.49
C PHE A 213 8.72 2.49 -15.28
N ASP A 214 8.34 2.53 -16.55
CA ASP A 214 8.66 3.62 -17.46
C ASP A 214 7.39 4.35 -17.92
N PHE A 215 7.17 5.54 -17.36
CA PHE A 215 6.02 6.35 -17.64
C PHE A 215 6.34 7.44 -18.68
N ALA A 216 5.61 7.43 -19.80
CA ALA A 216 5.75 8.44 -20.87
C ALA A 216 5.45 9.88 -20.39
N SER A 217 4.62 10.02 -19.35
CA SER A 217 4.42 11.25 -18.59
C SER A 217 4.40 10.88 -17.11
N ALA A 218 5.25 11.51 -16.31
CA ALA A 218 5.29 11.27 -14.88
C ALA A 218 4.12 11.95 -14.13
N ALA A 219 3.40 12.85 -14.81
CA ALA A 219 2.35 13.64 -14.18
C ALA A 219 1.08 12.82 -13.90
N SER A 220 0.73 12.72 -12.61
CA SER A 220 -0.48 12.07 -12.04
C SER A 220 -0.50 10.53 -11.98
N SER A 221 0.57 9.85 -12.39
CA SER A 221 0.66 8.37 -12.38
C SER A 221 1.65 7.85 -11.34
N ALA A 222 1.32 6.71 -10.71
CA ALA A 222 2.11 6.04 -9.68
C ALA A 222 2.51 4.61 -10.10
N SER A 223 3.71 4.16 -9.71
CA SER A 223 4.16 2.77 -9.88
C SER A 223 3.38 1.83 -8.95
N ILE A 224 3.18 2.27 -7.71
CA ILE A 224 2.30 1.64 -6.74
C ILE A 224 1.47 2.71 -6.02
N ASP A 225 0.17 2.47 -5.98
CA ASP A 225 -0.82 3.19 -5.20
C ASP A 225 -1.57 2.19 -4.29
N ALA A 226 -2.03 2.61 -3.12
CA ALA A 226 -2.51 1.69 -2.09
C ALA A 226 -3.53 2.31 -1.13
N GLY A 227 -4.50 1.52 -0.67
CA GLY A 227 -5.48 1.92 0.34
C GLY A 227 -6.12 0.71 1.01
N GLY A 228 -7.20 0.92 1.76
CA GLY A 228 -8.07 -0.17 2.24
C GLY A 228 -7.35 -1.25 3.07
N GLY A 229 -6.39 -0.87 3.89
CA GLY A 229 -5.60 -1.80 4.70
C GLY A 229 -4.48 -2.54 3.95
N ALA A 230 -4.09 -2.08 2.76
CA ALA A 230 -3.02 -2.67 1.96
C ALA A 230 -1.67 -2.77 2.71
N ARG A 231 -0.92 -3.81 2.37
CA ARG A 231 0.45 -4.08 2.81
C ARG A 231 1.30 -4.36 1.58
N TYR A 232 2.38 -3.62 1.37
CA TYR A 232 3.25 -3.81 0.20
C TYR A 232 4.73 -3.61 0.49
N VAL A 233 5.57 -4.23 -0.33
CA VAL A 233 7.03 -4.05 -0.33
C VAL A 233 7.46 -3.69 -1.75
N PHE A 234 7.94 -2.47 -1.94
CA PHE A 234 8.47 -1.99 -3.22
C PHE A 234 10.00 -1.95 -3.12
N ARG A 235 10.68 -2.93 -3.71
CA ARG A 235 12.12 -3.10 -3.55
C ARG A 235 12.87 -3.47 -4.82
N TYR A 236 14.12 -3.03 -4.98
CA TYR A 236 14.94 -3.40 -6.15
C TYR A 236 14.28 -3.10 -7.51
N ASN A 237 13.39 -2.11 -7.59
CA ASN A 237 12.76 -1.68 -8.84
C ASN A 237 13.47 -0.44 -9.42
N MET A 238 13.24 -0.19 -10.71
CA MET A 238 13.61 1.06 -11.37
C MET A 238 12.33 1.76 -11.84
N THR A 239 12.16 3.04 -11.48
CA THR A 239 10.96 3.80 -11.83
C THR A 239 11.26 5.27 -12.12
N ASN A 240 10.55 5.88 -13.06
CA ASN A 240 10.54 7.34 -13.25
C ASN A 240 9.28 8.03 -12.64
N SER A 241 8.50 7.29 -11.85
CA SER A 241 7.22 7.68 -11.26
C SER A 241 7.30 7.66 -9.73
N THR A 242 6.20 7.40 -9.01
CA THR A 242 6.11 7.51 -7.55
C THR A 242 5.63 6.21 -6.89
N ALA A 243 5.98 6.03 -5.62
CA ALA A 243 5.41 5.01 -4.74
C ALA A 243 4.59 5.69 -3.64
N ILE A 244 3.28 5.49 -3.62
CA ILE A 244 2.35 6.27 -2.80
C ILE A 244 1.38 5.39 -2.01
N ASN A 245 0.63 6.02 -1.11
CA ASN A 245 -0.63 5.46 -0.63
C ASN A 245 -1.69 6.57 -0.42
N HIS A 246 -2.90 6.12 -0.11
CA HIS A 246 -4.03 6.93 0.30
C HIS A 246 -4.34 6.79 1.78
N GLY A 247 -4.85 7.87 2.37
CA GLY A 247 -5.40 7.93 3.71
C GLY A 247 -6.89 7.60 3.74
N THR A 248 -7.52 7.92 4.88
CA THR A 248 -8.95 7.77 5.13
C THR A 248 -9.83 8.75 4.33
N GLU A 249 -9.25 9.70 3.60
CA GLU A 249 -9.96 10.54 2.61
C GLU A 249 -10.47 9.77 1.38
N THR A 250 -10.01 8.53 1.19
CA THR A 250 -10.41 7.67 0.06
C THR A 250 -11.93 7.50 0.02
N THR A 251 -12.52 7.71 -1.16
CA THR A 251 -13.98 7.62 -1.37
C THR A 251 -14.57 6.30 -0.86
N GLY A 252 -15.70 6.39 -0.15
CA GLY A 252 -16.33 5.25 0.49
C GLY A 252 -15.78 5.00 1.90
N ARG A 253 -16.15 3.87 2.50
CA ARG A 253 -15.77 3.53 3.88
C ARG A 253 -14.41 2.82 3.95
N SER A 254 -13.43 3.34 3.23
CA SER A 254 -12.08 2.78 3.18
C SER A 254 -11.23 3.26 4.35
N ARG A 255 -10.43 2.35 4.90
CA ARG A 255 -9.27 2.65 5.74
C ARG A 255 -8.09 3.09 4.87
N SER A 256 -7.04 3.67 5.45
CA SER A 256 -5.78 3.92 4.71
C SER A 256 -5.00 2.62 4.44
N ALA A 257 -3.91 2.68 3.69
CA ALA A 257 -2.96 1.57 3.63
C ALA A 257 -2.34 1.31 5.02
N PHE A 258 -2.17 0.04 5.40
CA PHE A 258 -1.73 -0.36 6.74
C PHE A 258 -0.20 -0.31 6.88
N SER A 259 0.52 -0.88 5.92
CA SER A 259 1.99 -0.90 5.96
C SER A 259 2.66 -0.86 4.59
N TYR A 260 3.89 -0.36 4.56
CA TYR A 260 4.72 -0.29 3.35
C TYR A 260 6.21 -0.43 3.69
N GLU A 261 6.97 -1.03 2.79
CA GLU A 261 8.43 -1.02 2.83
C GLU A 261 8.94 -0.56 1.47
N VAL A 262 9.80 0.46 1.43
CA VAL A 262 10.30 1.01 0.16
C VAL A 262 11.82 1.11 0.22
N TYR A 263 12.54 0.18 -0.42
CA TYR A 263 13.99 0.11 -0.27
C TYR A 263 14.78 -0.43 -1.46
N ASN A 264 16.05 -0.03 -1.57
CA ASN A 264 16.96 -0.47 -2.63
C ASN A 264 16.44 -0.18 -4.07
N ASN A 265 15.56 0.80 -4.25
CA ASN A 265 15.04 1.18 -5.57
C ASN A 265 15.85 2.33 -6.19
N THR A 266 15.78 2.43 -7.52
CA THR A 266 16.22 3.58 -8.29
C THR A 266 15.00 4.36 -8.78
N PHE A 267 14.81 5.56 -8.27
CA PHE A 267 13.83 6.53 -8.75
C PHE A 267 14.54 7.55 -9.64
N ALA A 268 14.27 7.58 -10.94
CA ALA A 268 14.98 8.42 -11.90
C ALA A 268 13.98 9.13 -12.84
N ASN A 269 13.54 10.31 -12.43
CA ASN A 269 12.57 11.13 -13.17
C ASN A 269 13.29 12.21 -14.00
N THR A 270 12.76 12.51 -15.18
CA THR A 270 13.34 13.49 -16.13
C THR A 270 12.51 14.77 -16.30
N GLN A 271 11.38 14.87 -15.60
CA GLN A 271 10.34 15.91 -15.74
C GLN A 271 10.19 16.78 -14.47
N GLU A 272 11.10 16.63 -13.49
CA GLU A 272 11.11 17.30 -12.18
C GLU A 272 9.80 17.19 -11.39
N TRP A 273 9.70 16.15 -10.55
CA TRP A 273 8.50 15.89 -9.74
C TRP A 273 8.67 16.33 -8.28
N TRP A 274 7.59 16.70 -7.58
CA TRP A 274 7.69 17.30 -6.25
C TRP A 274 8.23 16.34 -5.16
N SER A 275 7.90 15.05 -5.22
CA SER A 275 8.36 14.02 -4.27
C SER A 275 8.30 12.63 -4.89
N ALA A 276 9.29 11.76 -4.65
CA ALA A 276 9.27 10.37 -5.14
C ALA A 276 8.23 9.50 -4.42
N MET A 277 7.89 9.84 -3.18
CA MET A 277 6.94 9.10 -2.37
C MET A 277 5.95 10.03 -1.67
N HIS A 278 4.74 9.54 -1.40
CA HIS A 278 3.73 10.30 -0.67
C HIS A 278 2.80 9.37 0.10
N PHE A 279 2.83 9.48 1.44
CA PHE A 279 2.08 8.61 2.34
C PHE A 279 1.09 9.39 3.19
N ARG A 280 -0.16 8.93 3.19
CA ARG A 280 -1.30 9.55 3.89
C ARG A 280 -1.88 8.67 5.01
N GLY A 281 -1.23 7.54 5.29
CA GLY A 281 -1.54 6.69 6.43
C GLY A 281 -0.57 5.52 6.58
N GLY A 282 -0.75 4.73 7.65
CA GLY A 282 0.00 3.50 7.93
C GLY A 282 1.40 3.73 8.50
N THR A 283 2.25 2.69 8.42
CA THR A 283 3.65 2.79 8.86
C THR A 283 4.57 1.87 8.07
N GLY A 284 5.89 1.97 8.27
CA GLY A 284 6.82 1.28 7.41
C GLY A 284 8.30 1.56 7.66
N VAL A 285 9.08 1.21 6.65
CA VAL A 285 10.49 1.61 6.50
C VAL A 285 10.76 2.13 5.09
N ILE A 286 11.63 3.13 4.97
CA ILE A 286 12.08 3.69 3.68
C ILE A 286 13.60 3.81 3.70
N PHE A 287 14.34 2.99 2.96
CA PHE A 287 15.80 3.02 3.08
C PHE A 287 16.60 2.68 1.83
N ASN A 288 17.81 3.24 1.73
CA ASN A 288 18.76 2.96 0.65
C ASN A 288 18.16 3.08 -0.77
N ASN A 289 17.23 4.02 -0.96
CA ASN A 289 16.73 4.38 -2.29
C ASN A 289 17.65 5.45 -2.89
N THR A 290 17.88 5.38 -4.20
CA THR A 290 18.60 6.41 -4.97
C THR A 290 17.61 7.17 -5.84
N LEU A 291 17.54 8.49 -5.67
CA LEU A 291 16.56 9.36 -6.32
C LEU A 291 17.27 10.42 -7.19
N THR A 292 16.76 10.67 -8.39
CA THR A 292 17.11 11.82 -9.23
C THR A 292 15.87 12.43 -9.88
N GLY A 293 15.83 13.76 -10.03
CA GLY A 293 14.71 14.47 -10.64
C GLY A 293 13.47 14.62 -9.76
N TYR A 294 13.64 14.64 -8.43
CA TYR A 294 12.56 14.91 -7.46
C TYR A 294 12.91 16.06 -6.52
N GLY A 295 11.90 16.71 -5.93
CA GLY A 295 12.05 17.76 -4.90
C GLY A 295 12.14 17.25 -3.45
N ALA A 296 11.89 15.96 -3.22
CA ALA A 296 11.94 15.31 -1.91
C ALA A 296 12.04 13.78 -2.04
N LEU A 297 12.51 13.13 -0.96
CA LEU A 297 12.37 11.68 -0.77
C LEU A 297 10.89 11.30 -0.69
N ALA A 298 10.25 11.79 0.37
CA ALA A 298 8.90 11.43 0.73
C ALA A 298 8.23 12.63 1.41
N HIS A 299 6.93 12.77 1.16
CA HIS A 299 6.05 13.61 1.96
C HIS A 299 5.08 12.74 2.74
N VAL A 300 4.82 13.12 4.00
CA VAL A 300 3.78 12.52 4.83
C VAL A 300 2.70 13.56 5.13
N ALA A 301 1.45 13.20 4.88
CA ALA A 301 0.32 14.13 4.94
C ALA A 301 -0.91 13.50 5.59
N ASN A 302 -1.89 14.32 5.94
CA ASN A 302 -3.21 13.86 6.31
C ASN A 302 -4.25 14.86 5.83
N TYR A 303 -5.12 14.47 4.89
CA TYR A 303 -6.08 15.38 4.29
C TYR A 303 -7.31 15.63 5.19
N ARG A 304 -7.54 14.77 6.20
CA ARG A 304 -8.56 15.02 7.24
C ARG A 304 -8.22 16.20 8.15
N ASP A 305 -6.98 16.69 8.15
CA ASP A 305 -6.55 17.86 8.91
C ASP A 305 -7.46 19.07 8.66
N SER A 306 -7.71 19.41 7.39
CA SER A 306 -8.48 20.58 6.99
C SER A 306 -9.88 20.27 6.45
N THR A 307 -10.21 19.00 6.23
CA THR A 307 -11.36 18.58 5.40
C THR A 307 -12.18 17.47 6.05
N VAL A 308 -13.50 17.62 6.04
CA VAL A 308 -14.46 16.60 6.47
C VAL A 308 -14.64 15.55 5.36
N PHE A 309 -14.29 14.30 5.64
CA PHE A 309 -14.58 13.17 4.74
C PHE A 309 -15.57 12.20 5.38
N LYS A 310 -16.72 11.94 4.74
CA LYS A 310 -17.60 10.82 5.14
C LYS A 310 -16.83 9.51 4.88
N PHE A 311 -16.64 8.60 5.84
CA PHE A 311 -17.42 8.35 7.07
C PHE A 311 -16.74 8.83 8.36
N TRP A 312 -15.55 9.41 8.23
CA TRP A 312 -14.59 9.58 9.32
C TRP A 312 -14.58 10.99 9.92
N GLY A 313 -15.16 11.99 9.27
CA GLY A 313 -15.12 13.39 9.70
C GLY A 313 -13.77 14.08 9.40
N ALA A 314 -13.57 15.29 9.91
CA ALA A 314 -12.25 15.93 9.96
C ALA A 314 -11.48 15.49 11.22
N CYS A 315 -10.15 15.64 11.20
CA CYS A 315 -9.28 15.43 12.36
C CYS A 315 -9.08 16.75 13.10
N ASP A 316 -10.16 17.23 13.71
CA ASP A 316 -10.29 18.59 14.22
C ASP A 316 -10.64 18.65 15.72
N GLY A 317 -10.50 17.53 16.44
CA GLY A 317 -10.93 17.40 17.82
C GLY A 317 -12.39 16.97 18.00
N THR A 318 -13.16 16.73 16.93
CA THR A 318 -14.58 16.32 17.03
C THR A 318 -14.90 14.91 16.56
N SER A 319 -14.14 14.34 15.61
CA SER A 319 -14.44 13.00 15.11
C SER A 319 -14.21 11.94 16.20
N PRO A 320 -15.18 11.03 16.47
CA PRO A 320 -15.02 10.03 17.51
C PRO A 320 -13.91 9.02 17.21
N TYR A 321 -13.51 8.85 15.94
CA TYR A 321 -12.48 7.89 15.53
C TYR A 321 -11.05 8.43 15.63
N ASP A 322 -10.87 9.65 16.14
CA ASP A 322 -9.57 10.29 16.38
C ASP A 322 -9.27 10.38 17.88
N ARG A 323 -8.00 10.48 18.24
CA ARG A 323 -7.58 10.67 19.63
C ARG A 323 -7.69 12.15 20.02
N ASN A 324 -8.91 12.59 20.31
CA ASN A 324 -9.20 13.95 20.74
C ASN A 324 -8.82 14.17 22.21
N ASP A 325 -8.42 15.39 22.55
CA ASP A 325 -8.10 15.77 23.93
C ASP A 325 -9.37 15.99 24.78
N GLY A 326 -10.54 16.17 24.14
CA GLY A 326 -11.83 16.40 24.80
C GLY A 326 -12.00 17.79 25.44
N ILE A 327 -11.02 18.67 25.28
CA ILE A 327 -10.94 19.99 25.91
C ILE A 327 -11.26 21.09 24.89
N THR A 328 -12.14 22.03 25.27
CA THR A 328 -12.23 23.34 24.64
C THR A 328 -11.15 24.24 25.23
N TYR A 329 -10.11 24.53 24.45
CA TYR A 329 -8.94 25.27 24.90
C TYR A 329 -9.16 26.78 24.96
N ASP A 330 -9.95 27.31 24.02
CA ASP A 330 -10.49 28.67 24.07
C ASP A 330 -11.78 28.75 23.23
N SER A 331 -12.59 29.78 23.43
CA SER A 331 -13.79 30.06 22.64
C SER A 331 -14.21 31.53 22.78
N GLY A 332 -14.67 32.15 21.70
CA GLY A 332 -15.04 33.57 21.69
C GLY A 332 -15.88 33.96 20.47
N THR A 333 -15.72 35.20 20.02
CA THR A 333 -16.49 35.77 18.90
C THR A 333 -15.57 36.50 17.93
N HIS A 334 -15.74 36.30 16.62
CA HIS A 334 -15.00 37.05 15.62
C HIS A 334 -15.39 38.53 15.63
N SER A 335 -14.39 39.41 15.74
CA SER A 335 -14.52 40.87 15.70
C SER A 335 -13.91 41.51 14.45
N GLY A 336 -13.49 40.70 13.45
CA GLY A 336 -12.97 41.18 12.18
C GLY A 336 -14.07 41.46 11.14
N THR A 337 -13.69 41.61 9.87
CA THR A 337 -14.62 41.81 8.75
C THR A 337 -15.30 40.51 8.33
N ASP A 338 -16.41 40.63 7.62
CA ASP A 338 -17.12 39.47 7.06
C ASP A 338 -16.29 38.68 6.04
N ALA A 339 -16.65 37.40 5.87
CA ALA A 339 -15.97 36.41 5.02
C ALA A 339 -14.46 36.28 5.25
N SER A 340 -13.95 36.67 6.42
CA SER A 340 -12.51 36.66 6.71
C SER A 340 -11.95 35.24 6.82
N ARG A 341 -10.81 34.99 6.16
CA ARG A 341 -10.03 33.74 6.28
C ARG A 341 -9.21 33.65 7.57
N ASN A 342 -9.02 34.79 8.26
CA ASN A 342 -8.37 34.86 9.56
C ASN A 342 -9.42 35.15 10.64
N LEU A 343 -9.39 34.41 11.74
CA LEU A 343 -10.13 34.80 12.92
C LEU A 343 -9.37 35.95 13.59
N VAL A 344 -10.09 37.03 13.88
CA VAL A 344 -9.66 38.14 14.74
C VAL A 344 -10.61 38.21 15.93
N ASP A 345 -10.11 38.24 17.15
CA ASP A 345 -10.88 38.53 18.38
C ASP A 345 -10.12 39.57 19.21
N ASN A 346 -10.51 40.83 19.08
CA ASN A 346 -9.88 41.98 19.75
C ASN A 346 -10.03 41.98 21.28
N ARG A 347 -10.67 40.95 21.86
CA ARG A 347 -10.79 40.76 23.31
C ARG A 347 -9.77 39.76 23.86
N ARG A 348 -8.82 39.30 23.01
CA ARG A 348 -7.84 38.25 23.33
C ARG A 348 -6.43 38.77 23.44
N GLU A 349 -5.69 38.12 24.34
CA GLU A 349 -4.26 38.34 24.57
C GLU A 349 -3.51 37.00 24.55
N TRP A 350 -3.50 36.35 23.39
CA TRP A 350 -2.81 35.08 23.18
C TRP A 350 -1.29 35.25 23.12
N ASN A 351 -0.53 34.24 23.56
CA ASN A 351 0.88 34.17 23.24
C ASN A 351 1.06 33.81 21.75
N PRO A 352 2.05 34.40 21.04
CA PRO A 352 2.35 34.03 19.66
C PRO A 352 2.53 32.51 19.48
N ASP A 353 1.91 31.96 18.43
CA ASP A 353 1.93 30.55 18.04
C ASP A 353 1.52 29.49 19.09
N GLN A 354 0.96 29.88 20.25
CA GLN A 354 0.51 28.91 21.26
C GLN A 354 -0.56 27.92 20.77
N TRP A 355 -1.33 28.30 19.73
CA TRP A 355 -2.37 27.48 19.12
C TRP A 355 -1.91 26.75 17.86
N ARG A 356 -0.63 26.81 17.49
CA ARG A 356 -0.12 26.18 16.26
C ARG A 356 -0.34 24.66 16.27
N GLY A 357 -1.00 24.15 15.24
CA GLY A 357 -1.40 22.74 15.12
C GLY A 357 -2.62 22.33 15.95
N TYR A 358 -3.35 23.29 16.54
CA TYR A 358 -4.70 23.08 17.07
C TYR A 358 -5.73 23.30 15.95
N SER A 359 -6.99 22.98 16.24
CA SER A 359 -8.10 23.05 15.30
C SER A 359 -9.04 24.19 15.68
N LEU A 360 -9.19 25.17 14.78
CA LEU A 360 -10.15 26.25 14.94
C LEU A 360 -11.49 25.85 14.31
N HIS A 361 -12.59 26.13 15.02
CA HIS A 361 -13.96 25.87 14.58
C HIS A 361 -14.75 27.17 14.52
N ASN A 362 -15.55 27.34 13.46
CA ASN A 362 -16.64 28.32 13.43
C ASN A 362 -17.91 27.62 13.93
N THR A 363 -18.45 28.08 15.06
CA THR A 363 -19.61 27.43 15.71
C THR A 363 -20.95 27.77 15.07
N VAL A 364 -20.98 28.69 14.10
CA VAL A 364 -22.17 29.05 13.31
C VAL A 364 -22.25 28.20 12.04
N THR A 365 -21.14 28.07 11.30
CA THR A 365 -21.10 27.30 10.05
C THR A 365 -20.79 25.82 10.24
N GLY A 366 -20.23 25.43 11.39
CA GLY A 366 -19.79 24.05 11.67
C GLY A 366 -18.49 23.66 10.95
N ASN A 367 -17.88 24.58 10.19
CA ASN A 367 -16.61 24.35 9.51
C ASN A 367 -15.43 24.47 10.49
N SER A 368 -14.34 23.77 10.19
CA SER A 368 -13.09 23.80 10.95
C SER A 368 -11.87 23.96 10.04
N GLY A 369 -10.72 24.22 10.65
CA GLY A 369 -9.43 24.34 9.96
C GLY A 369 -8.26 24.33 10.94
N ILE A 370 -7.12 23.79 10.50
CA ILE A 370 -5.91 23.74 11.31
C ILE A 370 -5.26 25.11 11.42
N ILE A 371 -4.90 25.49 12.64
CA ILE A 371 -4.17 26.72 12.96
C ILE A 371 -2.71 26.56 12.54
N LEU A 372 -2.26 27.41 11.61
CA LEU A 372 -0.87 27.46 11.17
C LEU A 372 -0.02 28.37 12.06
N SER A 373 -0.62 29.44 12.55
CA SER A 373 0.02 30.45 13.41
C SER A 373 -1.03 31.31 14.12
N ASN A 374 -0.62 31.98 15.20
CA ASN A 374 -1.43 33.02 15.83
C ASN A 374 -0.59 34.18 16.38
N THR A 375 -1.15 35.38 16.37
CA THR A 375 -0.66 36.56 17.09
C THR A 375 -1.40 36.69 18.43
N GLN A 376 -1.32 37.87 19.07
CA GLN A 376 -2.08 38.22 20.28
C GLN A 376 -3.60 38.09 20.12
N ASN A 377 -4.15 38.41 18.94
CA ASN A 377 -5.60 38.49 18.71
C ASN A 377 -6.05 37.89 17.38
N THR A 378 -5.14 37.38 16.55
CA THR A 378 -5.42 36.89 15.20
C THR A 378 -4.93 35.46 15.02
N ILE A 379 -5.77 34.58 14.48
CA ILE A 379 -5.45 33.18 14.13
C ILE A 379 -5.55 33.01 12.61
N THR A 380 -4.52 32.41 12.02
CA THR A 380 -4.46 32.04 10.60
C THR A 380 -4.58 30.54 10.45
N THR A 381 -5.44 30.07 9.55
CA THR A 381 -5.68 28.64 9.30
C THR A 381 -5.21 28.19 7.93
N ALA A 382 -4.91 26.89 7.81
CA ALA A 382 -4.59 26.26 6.54
C ALA A 382 -5.76 26.38 5.54
N SER A 383 -5.44 26.57 4.26
CA SER A 383 -6.43 26.45 3.20
C SER A 383 -6.83 24.99 3.01
N ASN A 384 -8.13 24.77 2.94
CA ASN A 384 -8.71 23.50 2.54
C ASN A 384 -8.58 23.36 1.01
N GLN A 385 -8.00 22.24 0.56
CA GLN A 385 -7.77 21.96 -0.87
C GLN A 385 -8.92 21.19 -1.53
N TYR A 386 -9.85 20.64 -0.74
CA TYR A 386 -10.91 19.72 -1.17
C TYR A 386 -12.33 20.25 -0.97
N ALA A 387 -12.50 21.30 -0.16
CA ALA A 387 -13.77 21.96 0.13
C ALA A 387 -13.54 23.45 0.46
N THR A 388 -14.63 24.18 0.70
CA THR A 388 -14.57 25.58 1.14
C THR A 388 -13.72 25.71 2.40
N SER A 389 -12.72 26.58 2.36
CA SER A 389 -11.87 26.86 3.52
C SER A 389 -12.62 27.61 4.62
N LEU A 390 -12.20 27.44 5.86
CA LEU A 390 -12.77 28.14 7.02
C LEU A 390 -12.78 29.67 6.84
N THR A 391 -13.95 30.26 7.03
CA THR A 391 -14.18 31.71 7.09
C THR A 391 -15.00 32.08 8.32
N PHE A 392 -14.96 33.37 8.67
CA PHE A 392 -15.76 33.98 9.74
C PHE A 392 -16.47 35.24 9.26
N ASN A 393 -17.71 35.42 9.68
CA ASN A 393 -18.42 36.69 9.67
C ASN A 393 -18.31 37.41 11.02
N ASN A 394 -18.48 38.73 11.05
CA ASN A 394 -18.48 39.49 12.29
C ASN A 394 -19.61 39.00 13.20
N GLY A 395 -19.27 38.67 14.45
CA GLY A 395 -20.23 38.05 15.37
C GLY A 395 -20.28 36.52 15.34
N ASP A 396 -19.58 35.84 14.41
CA ASP A 396 -19.49 34.38 14.42
C ASP A 396 -18.78 33.89 15.69
N GLY A 397 -19.38 32.90 16.36
CA GLY A 397 -18.73 32.20 17.47
C GLY A 397 -17.60 31.29 17.00
N TYR A 398 -16.58 31.11 17.84
CA TYR A 398 -15.50 30.15 17.59
C TYR A 398 -15.16 29.32 18.82
N LYS A 399 -14.55 28.16 18.60
CA LYS A 399 -13.88 27.35 19.63
C LYS A 399 -12.58 26.76 19.10
N ILE A 400 -11.61 26.54 19.99
CA ILE A 400 -10.34 25.88 19.71
C ILE A 400 -10.35 24.50 20.35
N LEU A 401 -10.20 23.47 19.52
CA LEU A 401 -10.14 22.06 19.90
C LEU A 401 -8.81 21.44 19.46
N ARG A 402 -8.59 20.18 19.81
CA ARG A 402 -7.40 19.44 19.39
C ARG A 402 -7.65 17.94 19.23
N ALA A 403 -7.25 17.42 18.08
CA ALA A 403 -6.87 16.02 17.92
C ALA A 403 -5.37 15.86 18.18
N SER A 404 -4.98 14.82 18.90
CA SER A 404 -3.57 14.49 19.16
C SER A 404 -2.99 13.52 18.12
N VAL A 405 -3.87 12.67 17.57
CA VAL A 405 -3.64 11.63 16.57
C VAL A 405 -4.93 11.43 15.76
N CYS A 406 -4.81 11.29 14.45
CA CYS A 406 -5.93 10.99 13.55
C CYS A 406 -6.01 9.49 13.21
N LEU A 407 -7.20 9.00 12.89
CA LEU A 407 -7.45 7.65 12.38
C LEU A 407 -6.54 7.31 11.20
N ASP A 408 -5.81 6.22 11.34
CA ASP A 408 -4.92 5.61 10.35
C ASP A 408 -3.75 6.48 9.88
N GLN A 409 -3.43 7.58 10.57
CA GLN A 409 -2.36 8.50 10.14
C GLN A 409 -0.99 7.81 10.07
N VAL A 410 -0.04 8.47 9.40
CA VAL A 410 1.35 7.98 9.37
C VAL A 410 1.91 7.86 10.80
N GLY A 411 2.60 6.75 11.06
CA GLY A 411 3.15 6.38 12.37
C GLY A 411 2.20 5.59 13.27
N ARG A 412 1.09 5.08 12.71
CA ARG A 412 0.11 4.22 13.41
C ARG A 412 0.03 2.84 12.78
N SER A 413 -0.30 1.86 13.61
CA SER A 413 -0.54 0.48 13.20
C SER A 413 -1.75 -0.10 13.94
N THR A 414 -1.68 -1.38 14.32
CA THR A 414 -2.75 -2.19 14.91
C THR A 414 -3.59 -1.44 15.96
N GLY A 415 -4.90 -1.60 15.88
CA GLY A 415 -5.87 -1.10 16.84
C GLY A 415 -7.10 -2.02 16.94
N ASN A 416 -8.12 -1.56 17.64
CA ASN A 416 -9.40 -2.24 17.78
C ASN A 416 -10.13 -2.34 16.42
N LEU A 417 -10.85 -3.44 16.22
CA LEU A 417 -11.65 -3.67 15.02
C LEU A 417 -12.75 -2.61 14.92
N LEU A 418 -12.79 -1.89 13.79
CA LEU A 418 -13.99 -1.18 13.36
C LEU A 418 -14.84 -2.11 12.47
N SER A 419 -16.14 -1.93 12.51
CA SER A 419 -17.16 -2.75 11.87
C SER A 419 -18.30 -1.86 11.35
N ASN A 420 -19.38 -2.45 10.83
CA ASN A 420 -20.52 -1.77 10.18
C ASN A 420 -20.15 -0.86 8.98
N TYR A 421 -21.11 -0.56 8.09
CA TYR A 421 -20.85 0.34 6.96
C TYR A 421 -21.01 1.81 7.33
N ASP A 422 -22.18 2.20 7.83
CA ASP A 422 -22.54 3.58 8.17
C ASP A 422 -23.45 3.60 9.41
N PRO A 423 -23.06 4.25 10.52
CA PRO A 423 -21.70 4.68 10.84
C PRO A 423 -20.77 3.48 11.13
N PRO A 424 -19.46 3.59 10.91
CA PRO A 424 -18.48 2.66 11.48
C PRO A 424 -18.66 2.48 13.00
N LEU A 425 -18.55 1.25 13.51
CA LEU A 425 -18.72 0.91 14.93
C LEU A 425 -17.52 0.14 15.51
N PRO A 426 -17.08 0.39 16.76
CA PRO A 426 -17.59 1.42 17.67
C PRO A 426 -17.24 2.85 17.21
N GLN A 427 -18.04 3.84 17.63
CA GLN A 427 -17.76 5.25 17.42
C GLN A 427 -16.82 5.78 18.50
N GLU A 428 -15.57 5.31 18.49
CA GLU A 428 -14.51 5.72 19.42
C GLU A 428 -13.12 5.57 18.77
N TRP A 429 -12.09 6.16 19.40
CA TRP A 429 -10.71 6.02 18.98
C TRP A 429 -10.30 4.53 19.06
N PRO A 430 -9.93 3.88 17.94
CA PRO A 430 -9.63 2.45 17.93
C PRO A 430 -8.26 2.10 18.54
N GLN A 431 -7.74 2.90 19.48
CA GLN A 431 -6.54 2.58 20.27
C GLN A 431 -5.30 2.21 19.43
N GLN A 432 -5.10 2.86 18.28
CA GLN A 432 -4.02 2.49 17.35
C GLN A 432 -2.64 2.68 17.98
N ILE A 433 -1.85 1.62 17.93
CA ILE A 433 -0.49 1.56 18.49
C ILE A 433 0.41 2.56 17.76
N LEU A 434 1.26 3.25 18.54
CA LEU A 434 2.35 4.07 18.00
C LEU A 434 3.45 3.16 17.44
N ALA A 435 3.55 3.10 16.12
CA ALA A 435 4.59 2.40 15.41
C ALA A 435 5.19 3.37 14.38
N PRO A 436 6.27 4.10 14.72
CA PRO A 436 6.78 5.14 13.85
C PRO A 436 7.31 4.60 12.53
N LEU A 437 7.21 5.42 11.49
CA LEU A 437 7.88 5.20 10.20
C LEU A 437 9.38 5.51 10.35
N TYR A 438 10.25 4.60 9.92
CA TYR A 438 11.71 4.80 9.96
C TYR A 438 12.29 5.01 8.56
N GLU A 439 13.28 5.87 8.44
CA GLU A 439 14.01 6.07 7.17
C GLU A 439 15.51 6.28 7.39
N TRP A 440 16.34 5.78 6.47
CA TRP A 440 17.79 5.89 6.52
C TRP A 440 18.47 5.68 5.17
N SER A 441 19.66 6.26 4.98
CA SER A 441 20.54 6.04 3.81
C SER A 441 19.90 6.30 2.44
N ASN A 442 18.80 7.06 2.38
CA ASN A 442 18.18 7.47 1.11
C ASN A 442 18.94 8.67 0.53
N THR A 443 19.19 8.67 -0.78
CA THR A 443 19.88 9.80 -1.45
C THR A 443 19.02 10.43 -2.54
N LEU A 444 19.01 11.76 -2.58
CA LEU A 444 18.45 12.57 -3.67
C LEU A 444 19.60 13.34 -4.32
N ASN A 445 19.81 13.10 -5.62
CA ASN A 445 20.93 13.67 -6.38
C ASN A 445 22.31 13.44 -5.72
N GLY A 446 22.48 12.28 -5.05
CA GLY A 446 23.72 11.90 -4.36
C GLY A 446 23.91 12.48 -2.95
N VAL A 447 22.92 13.19 -2.41
CA VAL A 447 22.94 13.77 -1.05
C VAL A 447 21.85 13.11 -0.20
N ASN A 448 22.06 12.90 1.10
CA ASN A 448 21.04 12.35 2.00
C ASN A 448 19.72 13.13 1.93
N ALA A 449 18.60 12.41 1.95
CA ALA A 449 17.27 12.98 1.79
C ALA A 449 16.30 12.44 2.85
N ASP A 450 15.65 13.35 3.57
CA ASP A 450 14.73 13.05 4.68
C ASP A 450 13.26 13.06 4.25
N ILE A 451 12.39 12.43 5.06
CA ILE A 451 10.94 12.66 5.02
C ILE A 451 10.59 14.12 5.39
N LYS A 452 9.71 14.75 4.60
CA LYS A 452 9.02 16.01 4.91
C LYS A 452 7.60 15.73 5.39
N SER A 453 7.05 16.58 6.27
CA SER A 453 5.66 16.48 6.71
C SER A 453 4.85 17.71 6.32
N ASP A 454 3.72 17.47 5.67
CA ASP A 454 2.73 18.48 5.29
C ASP A 454 1.59 18.57 6.33
N SER A 455 1.65 17.79 7.41
CA SER A 455 0.63 17.70 8.46
C SER A 455 1.20 18.00 9.85
N PRO A 456 0.63 18.93 10.64
CA PRO A 456 1.04 19.14 12.03
C PRO A 456 0.61 18.00 12.98
N HIS A 457 -0.22 17.06 12.52
CA HIS A 457 -0.52 15.81 13.20
C HIS A 457 0.51 14.69 12.92
N ILE A 458 1.45 14.88 11.99
CA ILE A 458 2.52 13.91 11.70
C ILE A 458 3.87 14.58 11.94
N ARG A 459 4.58 14.15 12.99
CA ARG A 459 5.76 14.87 13.52
C ARG A 459 7.02 14.01 13.48
N LYS A 460 8.12 14.60 13.03
CA LYS A 460 9.48 14.04 13.17
C LYS A 460 9.77 13.85 14.67
N ASN A 461 10.47 12.77 15.01
CA ASN A 461 10.76 12.35 16.38
C ASN A 461 9.50 12.04 17.21
N ARG A 462 8.40 11.62 16.55
CA ARG A 462 7.21 11.05 17.20
C ARG A 462 6.54 10.00 16.31
N ASP A 463 6.12 10.40 15.12
CA ASP A 463 5.38 9.54 14.18
C ASP A 463 6.29 9.01 13.05
N PHE A 464 7.40 9.71 12.79
CA PHE A 464 8.50 9.21 11.95
C PHE A 464 9.87 9.64 12.48
N TYR A 465 10.91 8.85 12.14
CA TYR A 465 12.29 9.05 12.59
C TYR A 465 13.26 8.85 11.42
N THR A 466 14.16 9.82 11.25
CA THR A 466 15.37 9.70 10.42
C THR A 466 16.46 9.05 11.25
N ILE A 467 17.06 7.96 10.76
CA ILE A 467 18.28 7.39 11.36
C ILE A 467 19.48 8.03 10.64
N PRO A 468 20.31 8.83 11.33
CA PRO A 468 21.47 9.45 10.72
C PRO A 468 22.54 8.41 10.39
N ASP A 469 23.44 8.72 9.45
CA ASP A 469 24.54 7.84 9.04
C ASP A 469 25.41 7.36 10.22
N SER A 470 25.54 8.17 11.27
CA SER A 470 26.25 7.81 12.52
C SER A 470 25.58 6.68 13.33
N ARG A 471 24.37 6.25 12.93
CA ARG A 471 23.62 5.12 13.48
C ARG A 471 23.31 4.04 12.42
N VAL A 472 24.15 3.97 11.39
CA VAL A 472 24.17 2.91 10.38
C VAL A 472 25.57 2.28 10.40
N GLY A 473 25.69 1.01 10.77
CA GLY A 473 26.98 0.36 10.96
C GLY A 473 26.85 -1.07 11.50
N PRO A 474 27.96 -1.76 11.82
CA PRO A 474 27.90 -3.11 12.37
C PRO A 474 27.29 -3.13 13.78
N LEU A 475 26.65 -4.23 14.19
CA LEU A 475 26.04 -4.36 15.53
C LEU A 475 27.04 -4.04 16.66
N SER A 476 28.32 -4.33 16.47
CA SER A 476 29.40 -3.99 17.42
C SER A 476 29.58 -2.48 17.68
N ALA A 477 28.99 -1.62 16.85
CA ALA A 477 28.97 -0.16 16.99
C ALA A 477 27.59 0.39 17.42
N LEU A 478 26.66 -0.48 17.83
CA LEU A 478 25.39 -0.10 18.45
C LEU A 478 25.66 0.71 19.74
N PRO A 479 25.17 1.96 19.88
CA PRO A 479 25.45 2.78 21.04
C PRO A 479 24.94 2.14 22.35
N PRO A 480 25.71 2.17 23.45
CA PRO A 480 25.29 1.60 24.72
C PRO A 480 24.13 2.37 25.38
N THR A 481 23.85 3.59 24.92
CA THR A 481 22.76 4.44 25.39
C THR A 481 21.83 4.84 24.26
N CYS A 482 20.53 4.99 24.56
CA CYS A 482 19.53 5.41 23.60
C CYS A 482 18.30 6.01 24.28
N ILE A 483 17.59 6.91 23.58
CA ILE A 483 16.27 7.37 24.02
C ILE A 483 15.16 6.64 23.24
N PRO A 484 13.99 6.36 23.86
CA PRO A 484 12.93 5.60 23.22
C PRO A 484 12.57 6.07 21.82
N TYR A 485 12.30 5.11 20.95
CA TYR A 485 12.03 5.24 19.51
C TYR A 485 13.20 5.66 18.62
N GLU A 486 14.41 5.93 19.14
CA GLU A 486 15.59 5.99 18.27
C GLU A 486 15.80 4.68 17.50
N GLY A 487 16.34 4.79 16.28
CA GLY A 487 16.73 3.66 15.45
C GLY A 487 18.25 3.53 15.35
N TYR A 488 18.72 2.32 15.06
CA TYR A 488 20.07 2.00 14.61
C TYR A 488 19.99 0.85 13.60
N PHE A 489 20.63 0.95 12.44
CA PHE A 489 20.64 -0.12 11.45
C PHE A 489 21.95 -0.91 11.51
N ALA A 490 21.87 -2.15 11.99
CA ALA A 490 22.96 -3.12 12.02
C ALA A 490 23.18 -3.71 10.62
N THR A 491 24.22 -3.25 9.92
CA THR A 491 24.50 -3.59 8.51
C THR A 491 25.01 -5.01 8.31
N ASP A 492 25.65 -5.58 9.32
CA ASP A 492 26.16 -6.96 9.35
C ASP A 492 25.05 -8.00 9.59
N GLU A 493 24.00 -7.62 10.33
CA GLU A 493 22.80 -8.44 10.56
C GLU A 493 21.62 -8.08 9.65
N ASN A 494 21.75 -7.02 8.83
CA ASN A 494 20.66 -6.45 8.02
C ASN A 494 19.42 -6.10 8.86
N THR A 495 19.61 -5.63 10.10
CA THR A 495 18.52 -5.49 11.11
C THR A 495 18.44 -4.08 11.67
N LEU A 496 17.25 -3.49 11.60
CA LEU A 496 16.90 -2.27 12.32
C LEU A 496 16.62 -2.60 13.79
N TYR A 497 17.44 -2.06 14.67
CA TYR A 497 17.23 -2.01 16.10
C TYR A 497 16.49 -0.72 16.48
N LYS A 498 15.54 -0.84 17.41
CA LYS A 498 14.76 0.26 17.98
C LYS A 498 15.00 0.34 19.48
N CYS A 499 15.18 1.55 19.99
CA CYS A 499 15.20 1.79 21.42
C CYS A 499 13.78 1.66 21.99
N THR A 500 13.50 0.66 22.82
CA THR A 500 12.15 0.36 23.36
C THR A 500 11.92 0.92 24.75
N ALA A 501 12.99 1.05 25.53
CA ALA A 501 13.09 1.78 26.79
C ALA A 501 14.48 2.47 26.82
N PRO A 502 14.74 3.43 27.73
CA PRO A 502 16.06 4.05 27.84
C PRO A 502 17.18 2.99 27.88
N ASP A 503 18.20 3.20 27.06
CA ASP A 503 19.38 2.34 26.91
C ASP A 503 19.07 0.86 26.57
N THR A 504 17.86 0.58 26.09
CA THR A 504 17.36 -0.77 25.77
C THR A 504 17.03 -0.87 24.28
N TRP A 505 17.96 -1.43 23.51
CA TRP A 505 17.75 -1.76 22.12
C TRP A 505 17.00 -3.09 21.94
N THR A 506 16.17 -3.18 20.91
CA THR A 506 15.45 -4.39 20.54
C THR A 506 15.40 -4.50 19.01
N ALA A 507 15.67 -5.68 18.45
CA ALA A 507 15.49 -5.93 17.02
C ALA A 507 14.02 -5.67 16.66
N TYR A 508 13.79 -4.81 15.66
CA TYR A 508 12.46 -4.30 15.29
C TYR A 508 12.05 -4.69 13.88
N TYR A 509 13.01 -4.74 12.95
CA TYR A 509 12.74 -5.07 11.56
C TYR A 509 13.99 -5.65 10.89
N THR A 510 13.81 -6.69 10.09
CA THR A 510 14.83 -7.24 9.18
C THR A 510 14.14 -7.38 7.82
N PRO A 511 14.71 -6.86 6.71
CA PRO A 511 14.13 -7.02 5.39
C PRO A 511 13.91 -8.50 5.05
N TYR A 512 12.71 -8.83 4.56
CA TYR A 512 12.39 -10.19 4.15
C TYR A 512 13.34 -10.68 3.04
N LYS A 513 13.52 -12.00 2.94
CA LYS A 513 14.47 -12.62 1.99
C LYS A 513 14.29 -12.07 0.57
N TYR A 514 15.40 -11.66 -0.04
CA TYR A 514 15.50 -11.27 -1.46
C TYR A 514 16.48 -12.18 -2.21
N PRO A 515 16.17 -12.63 -3.44
CA PRO A 515 14.85 -12.56 -4.10
C PRO A 515 13.75 -13.26 -3.28
N HIS A 516 12.50 -12.84 -3.49
CA HIS A 516 11.34 -13.38 -2.79
C HIS A 516 11.23 -14.90 -3.04
N PRO A 517 10.86 -15.74 -2.05
CA PRO A 517 10.86 -17.20 -2.21
C PRO A 517 10.03 -17.77 -3.38
N LEU A 518 9.11 -16.99 -3.96
CA LEU A 518 8.32 -17.37 -5.14
C LEU A 518 9.04 -17.12 -6.49
N THR A 519 10.15 -16.38 -6.52
CA THR A 519 10.89 -16.03 -7.76
C THR A 519 11.93 -17.08 -8.17
N VAL A 520 11.79 -18.32 -7.67
CA VAL A 520 12.70 -19.46 -7.90
C VAL A 520 13.14 -19.57 -9.37
N ASN A 521 14.46 -19.71 -9.55
CA ASN A 521 15.19 -19.79 -10.82
C ASN A 521 15.34 -18.48 -11.63
N ASN A 522 14.90 -17.32 -11.12
CA ASN A 522 15.17 -16.03 -11.77
C ASN A 522 16.18 -15.20 -10.94
N PRO A 523 17.39 -14.91 -11.48
CA PRO A 523 18.38 -14.08 -10.81
C PRO A 523 18.02 -12.59 -10.94
N PRO A 524 18.48 -11.73 -10.00
CA PRO A 524 18.30 -10.28 -10.07
C PRO A 524 18.64 -9.67 -11.43
N ARG A 525 17.78 -8.77 -11.93
CA ARG A 525 17.95 -8.15 -13.24
C ARG A 525 18.74 -6.84 -13.14
N ARG A 526 19.65 -6.60 -14.09
CA ARG A 526 20.20 -5.25 -14.31
C ARG A 526 19.13 -4.39 -14.98
N LEU A 527 18.39 -3.62 -14.19
CA LEU A 527 17.31 -2.75 -14.65
C LEU A 527 17.84 -1.53 -15.41
N ARG A 528 17.09 -1.12 -16.43
CA ARG A 528 17.25 0.09 -17.26
C ARG A 528 15.87 0.45 -17.82
N PHE A 529 15.63 1.73 -18.07
CA PHE A 529 14.58 2.16 -19.01
C PHE A 529 14.96 1.72 -20.44
N GLU A 530 13.97 1.57 -21.32
CA GLU A 530 14.15 1.05 -22.69
C GLU A 530 14.40 2.15 -23.74
#